data_AF-A0A948RUN1-F1
#
_entry.id   AF-A0A948RUN1-F1
#
_cell.length_a   1.000
_cell.length_b   1.000
_cell.length_c   1.000
_cell.angle_alpha   90.00
_cell.angle_beta   90.00
_cell.angle_gamma   90.00
#
_symmetry.space_group_name_H-M   'P 1'
#
loop_
_entity.id
_entity.type
_entity.pdbx_description
1 polymer ?
#
loop_
_entity_poly.entity_id
_entity_poly.type
_entity_poly.pdbx_seq_one_letter_code
_entity_poly.pdbx_strand_id
1 'polypeptide(L)'
;MKCSIAGFSLIELIVVVAVMAVLASVAIPLVGVVMNREHGDATVKEMQGIQECLEAYFEDHLEFPETLEDLETDGYISSSFTEGDAFTDSWGNGYVYAIKDYNATITSLGEDQVDSKLNLSLTFSGIPILRKQTREEMKTIHIALQNYEILRGSEIVDDGSGNNGNGNGNGNGNGIVIFGNGNGNNGNGNGNEGELESSYPSLPSQWYKANQPDKCALGILITYGFMPNNDKYISDAWGKEYIYEGSPADYVTSKNF
;
A
#
# COMPACT_ATOMS: atom_id res chain seq x y z
N MET A 1 -68.28 -54.97 -14.65
CA MET A 1 -67.31 -55.77 -13.85
C MET A 1 -66.56 -54.79 -12.97
N LYS A 2 -66.79 -54.77 -11.65
CA LYS A 2 -66.04 -53.92 -10.71
C LYS A 2 -64.84 -54.73 -10.20
N CYS A 3 -63.65 -54.31 -10.61
CA CYS A 3 -62.38 -54.86 -10.15
C CYS A 3 -62.18 -54.47 -8.68
N SER A 4 -61.88 -55.45 -7.83
CA SER A 4 -61.57 -55.26 -6.41
C SER A 4 -60.23 -54.56 -6.27
N ILE A 5 -60.23 -53.43 -5.56
CA ILE A 5 -59.01 -52.79 -5.07
C ILE A 5 -58.32 -53.76 -4.09
N ALA A 6 -57.12 -54.19 -4.44
CA ALA A 6 -56.25 -54.96 -3.55
C ALA A 6 -55.72 -54.02 -2.46
N GLY A 7 -55.99 -54.35 -1.20
CA GLY A 7 -55.53 -53.60 -0.04
C GLY A 7 -54.10 -53.99 0.35
N PHE A 8 -53.31 -53.00 0.74
CA PHE A 8 -51.95 -53.14 1.28
C PHE A 8 -51.92 -54.01 2.55
N SER A 9 -50.85 -54.80 2.74
CA SER A 9 -50.67 -55.60 3.96
C SER A 9 -50.07 -54.78 5.10
N LEU A 10 -50.49 -55.07 6.34
CA LEU A 10 -49.93 -54.47 7.56
C LEU A 10 -48.42 -54.73 7.70
N ILE A 11 -47.96 -55.92 7.29
CA ILE A 11 -46.53 -56.28 7.33
C ILE A 11 -45.70 -55.41 6.38
N GLU A 12 -46.28 -55.02 5.24
CA GLU A 12 -45.66 -54.20 4.21
C GLU A 12 -45.39 -52.80 4.75
N LEU A 13 -46.36 -52.22 5.46
CA LEU A 13 -46.18 -50.91 6.10
C LEU A 13 -45.12 -50.96 7.21
N ILE A 14 -45.10 -52.02 8.02
CA ILE A 14 -44.17 -52.18 9.15
C ILE A 14 -42.72 -52.29 8.67
N VAL A 15 -42.46 -53.09 7.62
CA VAL A 15 -41.11 -53.22 7.05
C VAL A 15 -40.66 -51.89 6.44
N VAL A 16 -41.56 -51.16 5.77
CA VAL A 16 -41.24 -49.87 5.15
C VAL A 16 -40.88 -48.80 6.19
N VAL A 17 -41.65 -48.65 7.26
CA VAL A 17 -41.32 -47.68 8.33
C VAL A 17 -40.06 -48.10 9.11
N ALA A 18 -39.80 -49.40 9.26
CA ALA A 18 -38.58 -49.90 9.88
C ALA A 18 -37.34 -49.53 9.06
N VAL A 19 -37.38 -49.68 7.74
CA VAL A 19 -36.29 -49.26 6.85
C VAL A 19 -36.14 -47.72 6.85
N MET A 20 -37.25 -46.97 6.83
CA MET A 20 -37.19 -45.51 6.95
C MET A 20 -36.55 -45.04 8.26
N ALA A 21 -36.83 -45.70 9.39
CA ALA A 21 -36.22 -45.36 10.68
C ALA A 21 -34.71 -45.59 10.68
N VAL A 22 -34.23 -46.68 10.08
CA VAL A 22 -32.79 -46.96 9.95
C VAL A 22 -32.12 -45.92 9.04
N LEU A 23 -32.71 -45.61 7.88
CA LEU A 23 -32.15 -44.60 6.96
C LEU A 23 -32.10 -43.21 7.59
N ALA A 24 -33.17 -42.80 8.30
CA ALA A 24 -33.23 -41.54 9.01
C ALA A 24 -32.13 -41.45 10.08
N SER A 25 -31.84 -42.54 10.79
CA SER A 25 -30.79 -42.56 11.82
C SER A 25 -29.38 -42.31 11.29
N VAL A 26 -29.07 -42.72 10.05
CA VAL A 26 -27.76 -42.53 9.42
C VAL A 26 -27.64 -41.18 8.70
N ALA A 27 -28.76 -40.60 8.25
CA ALA A 27 -28.76 -39.37 7.46
C ALA A 27 -28.47 -38.09 8.29
N ILE A 28 -28.89 -38.06 9.56
CA ILE A 28 -28.77 -36.88 10.44
C ILE A 28 -27.32 -36.38 10.63
N PRO A 29 -26.32 -37.23 10.98
CA PRO A 29 -24.96 -36.74 11.26
C PRO A 29 -24.22 -36.16 10.04
N LEU A 30 -24.63 -36.47 8.80
CA LEU A 30 -23.96 -36.00 7.59
C LEU A 30 -24.18 -34.50 7.33
N VAL A 31 -25.35 -33.97 7.71
CA VAL A 31 -25.75 -32.59 7.42
C VAL A 31 -24.82 -31.58 8.11
N GLY A 32 -24.46 -31.82 9.38
CA GLY A 32 -23.60 -30.92 10.14
C GLY A 32 -22.18 -30.79 9.56
N VAL A 33 -21.61 -31.89 9.05
CA VAL A 33 -20.26 -31.87 8.46
C VAL A 33 -20.22 -31.06 7.17
N VAL A 34 -21.27 -31.14 6.34
CA VAL A 34 -21.35 -30.37 5.09
C VAL A 34 -21.51 -28.89 5.39
N MET A 35 -22.42 -28.53 6.31
CA MET A 35 -22.62 -27.13 6.72
C MET A 35 -21.34 -26.50 7.29
N ASN A 36 -20.62 -27.19 8.19
CA ASN A 36 -19.39 -26.64 8.76
C ASN A 36 -18.31 -26.37 7.72
N ARG A 37 -18.24 -27.19 6.67
CA ARG A 37 -17.35 -26.94 5.55
C ARG A 37 -17.77 -25.71 4.76
N GLU A 38 -19.06 -25.57 4.46
CA GLU A 38 -19.61 -24.41 3.75
C GLU A 38 -19.37 -23.11 4.54
N HIS A 39 -19.56 -23.14 5.87
CA HIS A 39 -19.25 -22.02 6.75
C HIS A 39 -17.76 -21.66 6.72
N GLY A 40 -16.86 -22.66 6.74
CA GLY A 40 -15.43 -22.42 6.60
C GLY A 40 -15.07 -21.75 5.28
N ASP A 41 -15.59 -22.26 4.16
CA ASP A 41 -15.32 -21.71 2.83
C ASP A 41 -15.87 -20.27 2.68
N ALA A 42 -17.05 -19.98 3.26
CA ALA A 42 -17.63 -18.64 3.29
C ALA A 42 -16.81 -17.67 4.16
N THR A 43 -16.41 -18.10 5.36
CA THR A 43 -15.57 -17.33 6.29
C THR A 43 -14.24 -16.96 5.64
N VAL A 44 -13.57 -17.89 4.94
CA VAL A 44 -12.32 -17.58 4.20
C VAL A 44 -12.53 -16.46 3.19
N LYS A 45 -13.62 -16.50 2.44
CA LYS A 45 -13.92 -15.49 1.41
C LYS A 45 -14.19 -14.12 2.03
N GLU A 46 -14.90 -14.08 3.14
CA GLU A 46 -15.13 -12.84 3.90
C GLU A 46 -13.81 -12.27 4.43
N MET A 47 -12.98 -13.10 5.07
CA MET A 47 -11.66 -12.71 5.56
C MET A 47 -10.76 -12.15 4.45
N GLN A 48 -10.83 -12.72 3.24
CA GLN A 48 -10.10 -12.22 2.07
C GLN A 48 -10.56 -10.82 1.67
N GLY A 49 -11.86 -10.55 1.63
CA GLY A 49 -12.33 -9.20 1.30
C GLY A 49 -12.05 -8.19 2.42
N ILE A 50 -12.08 -8.59 3.70
CA ILE A 50 -11.58 -7.74 4.80
C ILE A 50 -10.09 -7.46 4.63
N GLN A 51 -9.29 -8.46 4.22
CA GLN A 51 -7.88 -8.25 3.92
C GLN A 51 -7.67 -7.22 2.80
N GLU A 52 -8.47 -7.26 1.73
CA GLU A 52 -8.40 -6.26 0.64
C GLU A 52 -8.72 -4.85 1.16
N CYS A 53 -9.70 -4.72 2.06
CA CYS A 53 -10.02 -3.44 2.71
C CYS A 53 -8.87 -2.96 3.62
N LEU A 54 -8.24 -3.86 4.39
CA LEU A 54 -7.06 -3.54 5.21
C LEU A 54 -5.88 -3.10 4.35
N GLU A 55 -5.68 -3.71 3.19
CA GLU A 55 -4.64 -3.32 2.24
C GLU A 55 -4.88 -1.90 1.73
N ALA A 56 -6.10 -1.59 1.28
CA ALA A 56 -6.47 -0.25 0.84
C ALA A 56 -6.31 0.80 1.95
N TYR A 57 -6.75 0.49 3.17
CA TYR A 57 -6.56 1.37 4.33
C TYR A 57 -5.09 1.66 4.58
N PHE A 58 -4.26 0.63 4.55
CA PHE A 58 -2.82 0.73 4.78
C PHE A 58 -2.11 1.50 3.66
N GLU A 59 -2.56 1.43 2.41
CA GLU A 59 -2.02 2.24 1.31
C GLU A 59 -2.22 3.75 1.54
N ASP A 60 -3.34 4.14 2.15
CA ASP A 60 -3.67 5.54 2.38
C ASP A 60 -3.07 6.10 3.68
N HIS A 61 -3.04 5.30 4.75
CA HIS A 61 -2.64 5.74 6.09
C HIS A 61 -1.24 5.30 6.50
N LEU A 62 -0.65 4.31 5.82
CA LEU A 62 0.62 3.64 6.19
C LEU A 62 0.62 2.99 7.58
N GLU A 63 -0.57 2.81 8.14
CA GLU A 63 -0.84 2.13 9.39
C GLU A 63 -2.10 1.29 9.24
N PHE A 64 -2.26 0.32 10.13
CA PHE A 64 -3.49 -0.47 10.21
C PHE A 64 -4.51 0.24 11.08
N PRO A 65 -5.81 0.06 10.81
CA PRO A 65 -6.86 0.61 11.68
C PRO A 65 -6.76 -0.01 13.07
N GLU A 66 -7.15 0.71 14.12
CA GLU A 66 -7.07 0.18 15.50
C GLU A 66 -8.07 -0.97 15.68
N THR A 67 -9.26 -0.86 15.08
CA THR A 67 -10.27 -1.91 15.08
C THR A 67 -10.84 -2.16 13.67
N LEU A 68 -11.54 -3.27 13.47
CA LEU A 68 -12.14 -3.55 12.15
C LEU A 68 -13.28 -2.58 11.82
N GLU A 69 -13.96 -2.03 12.83
CA GLU A 69 -15.03 -1.05 12.70
C GLU A 69 -14.55 0.29 12.11
N ASP A 70 -13.27 0.63 12.28
CA ASP A 70 -12.68 1.82 11.65
C ASP A 70 -12.69 1.70 10.12
N LEU A 71 -12.58 0.49 9.56
CA LEU A 71 -12.71 0.27 8.11
C LEU A 71 -14.09 0.68 7.60
N GLU A 72 -15.15 0.45 8.38
CA GLU A 72 -16.50 0.84 8.01
C GLU A 72 -16.68 2.35 8.16
N THR A 73 -16.19 2.90 9.28
CA THR A 73 -16.28 4.32 9.59
C THR A 73 -15.56 5.18 8.53
N ASP A 74 -14.40 4.73 8.07
CA ASP A 74 -13.60 5.42 7.06
C ASP A 74 -14.00 5.03 5.62
N GLY A 75 -14.99 4.15 5.45
CA GLY A 75 -15.63 3.85 4.17
C GLY A 75 -14.88 2.86 3.28
N TYR A 76 -13.94 2.09 3.82
CA TYR A 76 -13.23 1.02 3.10
C TYR A 76 -14.07 -0.24 2.94
N ILE A 77 -15.04 -0.46 3.83
CA ILE A 77 -15.96 -1.59 3.78
C ILE A 77 -17.39 -1.09 4.03
N SER A 78 -18.36 -1.67 3.33
CA SER A 78 -19.77 -1.32 3.52
C SER A 78 -20.37 -2.10 4.68
N SER A 79 -21.35 -1.50 5.38
CA SER A 79 -22.17 -2.18 6.38
C SER A 79 -22.92 -3.42 5.87
N SER A 80 -23.02 -3.60 4.55
CA SER A 80 -23.66 -4.75 3.88
C SER A 80 -22.66 -5.77 3.33
N PHE A 81 -21.39 -5.70 3.76
CA PHE A 81 -20.33 -6.56 3.25
C PHE A 81 -20.55 -8.04 3.63
N THR A 82 -21.17 -8.30 4.79
CA THR A 82 -21.63 -9.63 5.22
C THR A 82 -23.15 -9.66 5.41
N GLU A 83 -23.75 -10.85 5.28
CA GLU A 83 -25.14 -11.07 5.71
C GLU A 83 -25.18 -11.16 7.25
N GLY A 84 -25.23 -10.03 7.96
CA GLY A 84 -25.25 -10.03 9.42
C GLY A 84 -24.70 -8.74 10.04
N ASP A 85 -24.24 -8.84 11.29
CA ASP A 85 -23.44 -7.79 11.91
C ASP A 85 -22.08 -7.69 11.18
N ALA A 86 -21.56 -6.47 11.03
CA ALA A 86 -20.26 -6.26 10.41
C ALA A 86 -19.18 -7.03 11.20
N PHE A 87 -18.35 -7.81 10.52
CA PHE A 87 -17.21 -8.54 11.09
C PHE A 87 -17.52 -9.77 11.98
N THR A 88 -18.58 -10.52 11.64
CA THR A 88 -18.79 -11.88 12.17
C THR A 88 -18.40 -12.95 11.15
N ASP A 89 -17.90 -14.09 11.63
CA ASP A 89 -17.71 -15.30 10.83
C ASP A 89 -19.04 -16.00 10.49
N SER A 90 -18.97 -17.04 9.66
CA SER A 90 -20.17 -17.76 9.23
C SER A 90 -20.86 -18.59 10.32
N TRP A 91 -20.25 -18.69 11.52
CA TRP A 91 -20.89 -19.26 12.73
C TRP A 91 -21.52 -18.19 13.62
N GLY A 92 -21.47 -16.92 13.21
CA GLY A 92 -22.07 -15.78 13.89
C GLY A 92 -21.19 -15.19 15.01
N ASN A 93 -19.90 -15.51 15.04
CA ASN A 93 -18.97 -15.04 16.06
C ASN A 93 -18.05 -13.97 15.50
N GLY A 94 -17.72 -12.95 16.30
CA GLY A 94 -16.82 -11.87 15.86
C GLY A 94 -15.42 -12.37 15.53
N TYR A 95 -14.79 -11.79 14.51
CA TYR A 95 -13.38 -12.06 14.22
C TYR A 95 -12.46 -11.54 15.34
N VAL A 96 -11.40 -12.29 15.64
CA VAL A 96 -10.31 -11.82 16.50
C VAL A 96 -9.31 -11.06 15.62
N TYR A 97 -9.19 -9.76 15.87
CA TYR A 97 -8.26 -8.88 15.17
C TYR A 97 -7.04 -8.54 16.05
N ALA A 98 -5.84 -8.62 15.48
CA ALA A 98 -4.61 -8.27 16.17
C ALA A 98 -3.61 -7.63 15.23
N ILE A 99 -2.94 -6.58 15.72
CA ILE A 99 -1.88 -5.88 15.00
C ILE A 99 -0.56 -6.13 15.73
N LYS A 100 0.49 -6.42 14.96
CA LYS A 100 1.85 -6.51 15.47
C LYS A 100 2.84 -5.97 14.45
N ASP A 101 3.52 -4.89 14.85
CA ASP A 101 4.43 -4.14 13.98
C ASP A 101 3.70 -3.70 12.70
N TYR A 102 4.09 -4.24 11.55
CA TYR A 102 3.46 -3.99 10.25
C TYR A 102 2.69 -5.20 9.74
N ASN A 103 2.09 -5.99 10.64
CA ASN A 103 1.24 -7.11 10.27
C ASN A 103 -0.10 -7.03 11.00
N ALA A 104 -1.18 -7.22 10.24
CA ALA A 104 -2.53 -7.37 10.75
C ALA A 104 -2.96 -8.83 10.59
N THR A 105 -3.50 -9.42 11.64
CA THR A 105 -3.98 -10.80 11.67
C THR A 105 -5.47 -10.81 12.02
N ILE A 106 -6.27 -11.48 11.18
CA ILE A 106 -7.68 -11.75 11.42
C ILE A 106 -7.82 -13.25 11.67
N THR A 107 -8.54 -13.64 12.73
CA THR A 107 -8.73 -15.04 13.09
C THR A 107 -10.20 -15.34 13.39
N SER A 108 -10.76 -16.39 12.78
CA SER A 108 -12.02 -17.02 13.20
C SER A 108 -11.71 -18.25 14.06
N LEU A 109 -12.40 -18.35 15.20
CA LEU A 109 -12.31 -19.48 16.13
C LEU A 109 -13.25 -20.64 15.72
N GLY A 110 -14.07 -20.47 14.67
CA GLY A 110 -14.99 -21.50 14.19
C GLY A 110 -16.12 -21.84 15.16
N GLU A 111 -16.79 -22.98 14.94
CA GLU A 111 -17.94 -23.40 15.75
C GLU A 111 -17.62 -23.60 17.24
N ASP A 112 -16.42 -24.11 17.56
CA ASP A 112 -16.08 -24.51 18.93
C ASP A 112 -15.68 -23.33 19.83
N GLN A 113 -15.36 -22.18 19.23
CA GLN A 113 -14.91 -20.97 19.91
C GLN A 113 -13.68 -21.22 20.82
N VAL A 114 -12.86 -22.21 20.48
CA VAL A 114 -11.64 -22.55 21.21
C VAL A 114 -10.43 -22.14 20.40
N ASP A 115 -9.58 -21.29 20.97
CA ASP A 115 -8.29 -20.95 20.36
C ASP A 115 -7.41 -22.20 20.21
N SER A 116 -7.30 -22.67 18.97
CA SER A 116 -6.63 -23.91 18.64
C SER A 116 -5.90 -23.81 17.30
N LYS A 117 -5.16 -24.85 16.93
CA LYS A 117 -4.51 -24.93 15.60
C LYS A 117 -5.50 -25.05 14.44
N LEU A 118 -6.78 -25.28 14.73
CA LEU A 118 -7.82 -25.44 13.72
C LEU A 118 -8.46 -24.11 13.32
N ASN A 119 -8.13 -23.01 14.01
CA ASN A 119 -8.61 -21.69 13.68
C ASN A 119 -8.24 -21.30 12.25
N LEU A 120 -9.13 -20.54 11.61
CA LEU A 120 -8.83 -19.92 10.33
C LEU A 120 -8.19 -18.57 10.61
N SER A 121 -6.90 -18.42 10.28
CA SER A 121 -6.15 -17.19 10.51
C SER A 121 -5.53 -16.70 9.21
N LEU A 122 -5.68 -15.41 8.94
CA LEU A 122 -5.14 -14.72 7.78
C LEU A 122 -4.30 -13.55 8.26
N THR A 123 -3.05 -13.48 7.81
CA THR A 123 -2.13 -12.40 8.18
C THR A 123 -1.70 -11.62 6.95
N PHE A 124 -1.87 -10.31 7.01
CA PHE A 124 -1.45 -9.37 5.99
C PHE A 124 -0.28 -8.53 6.50
N SER A 125 0.69 -8.27 5.62
CA SER A 125 1.89 -7.51 5.94
C SER A 125 1.92 -6.22 5.13
N GLY A 126 2.01 -5.07 5.81
CA GLY A 126 2.14 -3.76 5.19
C GLY A 126 3.56 -3.44 4.68
N ILE A 127 4.56 -4.26 5.04
CA ILE A 127 5.96 -4.06 4.67
C ILE A 127 6.18 -3.89 3.15
N PRO A 128 5.56 -4.68 2.25
CA PRO A 128 5.72 -4.50 0.81
C PRO A 128 5.25 -3.12 0.32
N ILE A 129 4.17 -2.59 0.89
CA ILE A 129 3.64 -1.26 0.56
C ILE A 129 4.64 -0.19 0.98
N LEU A 130 5.11 -0.23 2.23
CA LEU A 130 6.11 0.71 2.75
C LEU A 130 7.39 0.70 1.91
N ARG A 131 7.83 -0.50 1.49
CA ARG A 131 8.97 -0.68 0.59
C ARG A 131 8.74 -0.03 -0.77
N LYS A 132 7.59 -0.30 -1.39
CA LYS A 132 7.24 0.26 -2.69
C LYS A 132 7.23 1.79 -2.61
N GLN A 133 6.57 2.36 -1.61
CA GLN A 133 6.47 3.80 -1.43
C GLN A 133 7.84 4.46 -1.21
N THR A 134 8.63 3.95 -0.27
CA THR A 134 9.95 4.53 0.01
C THR A 134 10.88 4.44 -1.20
N ARG A 135 10.77 3.39 -2.03
CA ARG A 135 11.54 3.30 -3.28
C ARG A 135 11.16 4.41 -4.26
N GLU A 136 9.87 4.71 -4.43
CA GLU A 136 9.42 5.79 -5.31
C GLU A 136 9.82 7.18 -4.78
N GLU A 137 9.79 7.37 -3.46
CA GLU A 137 10.27 8.58 -2.80
C GLU A 137 11.78 8.77 -3.03
N MET A 138 12.58 7.73 -2.76
CA MET A 138 14.03 7.77 -2.99
C MET A 138 14.39 8.04 -4.46
N LYS A 139 13.66 7.48 -5.42
CA LYS A 139 13.87 7.79 -6.85
C LYS A 139 13.66 9.27 -7.13
N THR A 140 12.59 9.86 -6.57
CA THR A 140 12.29 11.28 -6.73
C THR A 140 13.40 12.15 -6.14
N ILE A 141 13.84 11.81 -4.92
CA ILE A 141 14.94 12.48 -4.23
C ILE A 141 16.24 12.37 -5.05
N HIS A 142 16.56 11.18 -5.55
CA HIS A 142 17.76 10.94 -6.35
C HIS A 142 17.78 11.79 -7.62
N ILE A 143 16.67 11.84 -8.36
CA ILE A 143 16.55 12.67 -9.57
C ILE A 143 16.69 14.17 -9.22
N ALA A 144 16.09 14.62 -8.12
CA ALA A 144 16.18 16.02 -7.68
C ALA A 144 17.63 16.41 -7.36
N LEU A 145 18.36 15.54 -6.64
CA LEU A 145 19.77 15.74 -6.33
C LEU A 145 20.65 15.78 -7.59
N GLN A 146 20.42 14.86 -8.53
CA GLN A 146 21.16 14.84 -9.80
C GLN A 146 20.92 16.13 -10.60
N ASN A 147 19.67 16.56 -10.74
CA ASN A 147 19.33 17.77 -11.47
C ASN A 147 19.93 19.03 -10.81
N TYR A 148 19.90 19.09 -9.47
CA TYR A 148 20.48 20.19 -8.71
C TYR A 148 21.96 20.36 -9.01
N GLU A 149 22.73 19.27 -8.98
CA GLU A 149 24.16 19.36 -9.25
C GLU A 149 24.52 19.62 -10.69
N ILE A 150 23.77 19.07 -11.65
CA ILE A 150 23.98 19.37 -13.07
C ILE A 150 23.86 20.89 -13.29
N LEU A 151 22.86 21.53 -12.70
CA LEU A 151 22.65 22.97 -12.84
C LEU A 151 23.61 23.80 -12.00
N ARG A 152 24.08 23.28 -10.87
CA ARG A 152 25.11 23.94 -10.04
C ARG A 152 26.51 23.89 -10.66
N GLY A 153 26.86 22.77 -11.29
CA GLY A 153 28.16 22.55 -11.96
C GLY A 153 28.20 23.03 -13.41
N SER A 154 27.06 23.47 -13.96
CA SER A 154 26.95 24.13 -15.27
C SER A 154 27.60 25.52 -15.23
N GLU A 155 28.94 25.58 -15.39
CA GLU A 155 29.58 26.79 -15.89
C GLU A 155 28.98 27.11 -17.27
N ILE A 156 28.56 28.36 -17.50
CA ILE A 156 28.28 28.83 -18.86
C ILE A 156 29.59 28.69 -19.63
N VAL A 157 29.67 27.70 -20.51
CA VAL A 157 30.71 27.68 -21.54
C VAL A 157 30.39 28.85 -22.46
N ASP A 158 31.05 29.98 -22.26
CA ASP A 158 31.13 31.03 -23.28
C ASP A 158 31.92 30.42 -24.45
N ASP A 159 31.17 29.87 -25.40
CA ASP A 159 31.62 29.60 -26.75
C ASP A 159 31.91 30.97 -27.42
N GLY A 160 33.04 31.55 -27.02
CA GLY A 160 33.74 32.55 -27.79
C GLY A 160 34.39 31.89 -29.00
N SER A 161 33.62 31.27 -29.90
CA SER A 161 34.13 30.82 -31.19
C SER A 161 33.01 30.68 -32.22
N GLY A 162 32.86 31.71 -33.06
CA GLY A 162 32.10 31.58 -34.30
C GLY A 162 32.58 30.36 -35.08
N ASN A 163 31.69 29.39 -35.28
CA ASN A 163 31.91 28.36 -36.28
C ASN A 163 30.61 27.99 -37.00
N ASN A 164 30.64 28.33 -38.28
CA ASN A 164 29.72 27.95 -39.33
C ASN A 164 29.87 26.43 -39.53
N GLY A 165 28.94 25.62 -39.03
CA GLY A 165 29.06 24.16 -39.01
C GLY A 165 27.72 23.45 -39.18
N ASN A 166 27.49 22.94 -40.38
CA ASN A 166 26.42 22.02 -40.77
C ASN A 166 26.54 20.69 -40.00
N GLY A 167 25.52 20.29 -39.22
CA GLY A 167 25.54 19.08 -38.40
C GLY A 167 24.15 18.51 -38.12
N ASN A 168 23.81 17.45 -38.85
CA ASN A 168 22.67 16.56 -38.61
C ASN A 168 22.91 15.73 -37.35
N GLY A 169 22.07 15.89 -36.32
CA GLY A 169 22.21 15.21 -35.03
C GLY A 169 20.85 14.85 -34.43
N ASN A 170 20.49 13.58 -34.57
CA ASN A 170 19.35 12.92 -33.92
C ASN A 170 19.62 12.84 -32.40
N GLY A 171 19.08 13.78 -31.64
CA GLY A 171 19.16 13.83 -30.17
C GLY A 171 17.91 13.21 -29.54
N ASN A 172 18.08 12.02 -28.96
CA ASN A 172 17.09 11.36 -28.12
C ASN A 172 16.80 12.24 -26.89
N GLY A 173 15.61 12.85 -26.85
CA GLY A 173 15.23 13.80 -25.82
C GLY A 173 15.04 13.14 -24.46
N ASN A 174 16.05 13.27 -23.59
CA ASN A 174 15.81 13.20 -22.15
C ASN A 174 15.15 14.52 -21.74
N GLY A 175 13.82 14.55 -21.79
CA GLY A 175 13.03 15.71 -21.42
C GLY A 175 13.29 16.10 -19.96
N ILE A 176 14.04 17.19 -19.79
CA ILE A 176 14.13 17.92 -18.52
C ILE A 176 12.72 18.44 -18.22
N VAL A 177 12.06 17.89 -17.21
CA VAL A 177 10.83 18.48 -16.67
C VAL A 177 11.25 19.57 -15.69
N ILE A 178 11.46 20.78 -16.20
CA ILE A 178 11.55 21.98 -15.37
C ILE A 178 10.11 22.31 -14.95
N PHE A 179 9.78 22.21 -13.66
CA PHE A 179 8.59 22.87 -13.12
C PHE A 179 8.87 24.38 -13.17
N GLY A 180 8.52 25.00 -14.30
CA GLY A 180 8.91 26.37 -14.59
C GLY A 180 8.31 27.39 -13.62
N ASN A 181 9.11 28.39 -13.29
CA ASN A 181 8.61 29.75 -13.16
C ASN A 181 9.43 30.62 -14.12
N GLY A 182 8.83 30.98 -15.25
CA GLY A 182 9.46 31.85 -16.24
C GLY A 182 9.53 33.27 -15.68
N ASN A 183 10.73 33.84 -15.63
CA ASN A 183 10.88 35.29 -15.62
C ASN A 183 12.15 35.67 -16.38
N GLY A 184 11.95 36.26 -17.55
CA GLY A 184 13.05 36.78 -18.36
C GLY A 184 13.60 38.08 -17.77
N ASN A 185 14.85 38.38 -18.09
CA ASN A 185 15.29 39.75 -18.35
C ASN A 185 16.56 39.73 -19.23
N ASN A 186 16.42 40.32 -20.40
CA ASN A 186 17.50 40.64 -21.33
C ASN A 186 18.13 41.96 -20.85
N GLY A 187 19.32 41.88 -20.25
CA GLY A 187 20.06 43.03 -19.73
C GLY A 187 21.51 42.99 -20.20
N ASN A 188 21.83 43.80 -21.19
CA ASN A 188 23.20 44.07 -21.63
C ASN A 188 23.91 44.92 -20.56
N GLY A 189 24.92 44.37 -19.88
CA GLY A 189 25.64 45.04 -18.80
C GLY A 189 27.12 44.64 -18.79
N ASN A 190 27.98 45.64 -18.98
CA ASN A 190 29.44 45.53 -19.01
C ASN A 190 29.97 45.75 -17.58
N GLY A 191 30.69 44.79 -16.98
CA GLY A 191 31.37 45.01 -15.69
C GLY A 191 31.86 43.77 -14.93
N ASN A 192 33.18 43.78 -14.66
CA ASN A 192 33.98 43.05 -13.67
C ASN A 192 33.92 41.50 -13.63
N GLU A 193 35.09 40.89 -13.84
CA GLU A 193 35.44 39.51 -13.49
C GLU A 193 35.42 39.33 -11.96
N GLY A 194 34.23 39.31 -11.36
CA GLY A 194 34.00 38.64 -10.09
C GLY A 194 33.77 37.17 -10.38
N GLU A 195 34.36 36.27 -9.58
CA GLU A 195 34.04 34.84 -9.60
C GLU A 195 32.52 34.68 -9.66
N LEU A 196 32.01 34.09 -10.74
CA LEU A 196 30.60 33.86 -10.94
C LEU A 196 30.15 32.85 -9.87
N GLU A 197 29.67 33.37 -8.74
CA GLU A 197 29.14 32.58 -7.63
C GLU A 197 28.08 31.63 -8.20
N SER A 198 28.25 30.32 -8.05
CA SER A 198 27.30 29.36 -8.60
C SER A 198 25.91 29.72 -8.09
N SER A 199 24.94 29.88 -8.98
CA SER A 199 23.56 30.30 -8.68
C SER A 199 22.86 29.44 -7.59
N TYR A 200 23.45 28.31 -7.20
CA TYR A 200 22.96 27.34 -6.24
C TYR A 200 24.00 27.03 -5.14
N PRO A 201 23.65 27.07 -3.84
CA PRO A 201 24.57 26.79 -2.73
C PRO A 201 24.96 25.30 -2.64
N SER A 202 25.97 24.96 -1.85
CA SER A 202 26.25 23.56 -1.50
C SER A 202 25.16 22.95 -0.61
N LEU A 203 24.76 21.71 -0.86
CA LEU A 203 23.81 21.00 -0.01
C LEU A 203 24.46 20.56 1.32
N PRO A 204 23.83 20.85 2.48
CA PRO A 204 24.26 20.34 3.78
C PRO A 204 24.11 18.81 3.87
N SER A 205 24.94 18.14 4.67
CA SER A 205 24.80 16.69 4.91
C SER A 205 23.54 16.32 5.70
N GLN A 206 22.97 17.25 6.47
CA GLN A 206 21.68 17.04 7.13
C GLN A 206 20.56 17.08 6.09
N TRP A 207 19.83 15.97 5.95
CA TRP A 207 18.71 15.86 5.02
C TRP A 207 17.57 16.82 5.38
N TYR A 208 17.03 16.72 6.60
CA TYR A 208 15.96 17.57 7.09
C TYR A 208 16.26 18.16 8.48
N LYS A 209 15.75 19.38 8.73
CA LYS A 209 15.87 20.04 10.03
C LYS A 209 14.67 20.95 10.32
N ALA A 210 13.75 20.47 11.15
CA ALA A 210 12.50 21.18 11.47
C ALA A 210 12.68 22.64 11.92
N ASN A 211 13.69 22.92 12.75
CA ASN A 211 13.92 24.27 13.29
C ASN A 211 14.61 25.24 12.30
N GLN A 212 15.17 24.73 11.20
CA GLN A 212 15.89 25.51 10.19
C GLN A 212 15.70 24.85 8.80
N PRO A 213 14.46 24.84 8.28
CA PRO A 213 14.15 24.12 7.03
C PRO A 213 14.91 24.72 5.85
N ASP A 214 15.21 26.01 5.86
CA ASP A 214 16.02 26.71 4.85
C ASP A 214 17.50 26.29 4.84
N LYS A 215 17.97 25.55 5.85
CA LYS A 215 19.39 25.18 6.05
C LYS A 215 19.65 23.68 6.01
N CYS A 216 18.74 22.88 5.49
CA CYS A 216 18.94 21.45 5.23
C CYS A 216 18.86 21.15 3.73
N ALA A 217 19.35 19.98 3.32
CA ALA A 217 19.36 19.61 1.89
C ALA A 217 17.97 19.67 1.27
N LEU A 218 16.96 19.07 1.93
CA LEU A 218 15.59 19.05 1.44
C LEU A 218 15.02 20.46 1.24
N GLY A 219 15.19 21.36 2.20
CA GLY A 219 14.61 22.70 2.08
C GLY A 219 15.30 23.58 1.07
N ILE A 220 16.61 23.38 0.81
CA ILE A 220 17.28 24.01 -0.33
C ILE A 220 16.67 23.49 -1.64
N LEU A 221 16.53 22.17 -1.81
CA LEU A 221 15.92 21.59 -3.01
C LEU A 221 14.48 22.10 -3.25
N ILE A 222 13.70 22.26 -2.19
CA ILE A 222 12.34 22.83 -2.27
C ILE A 222 12.40 24.31 -2.65
N THR A 223 13.26 25.10 -2.01
CA THR A 223 13.39 26.55 -2.25
C THR A 223 13.74 26.86 -3.70
N TYR A 224 14.60 26.04 -4.31
CA TYR A 224 15.01 26.18 -5.71
C TYR A 224 14.13 25.40 -6.71
N GLY A 225 13.04 24.76 -6.25
CA GLY A 225 12.05 24.13 -7.12
C GLY A 225 12.42 22.76 -7.69
N PHE A 226 13.43 22.09 -7.11
CA PHE A 226 13.83 20.73 -7.50
C PHE A 226 13.00 19.64 -6.84
N MET A 227 12.34 19.96 -5.71
CA MET A 227 11.38 19.09 -5.04
C MET A 227 10.10 19.84 -4.67
N PRO A 228 8.95 19.17 -4.64
CA PRO A 228 7.72 19.76 -4.13
C PRO A 228 7.81 19.98 -2.61
N ASN A 229 7.16 21.02 -2.13
CA ASN A 229 7.00 21.25 -0.70
C ASN A 229 5.97 20.27 -0.12
N ASN A 230 6.44 19.12 0.34
CA ASN A 230 5.61 18.05 0.89
C ASN A 230 6.35 17.30 2.00
N ASP A 231 5.69 17.12 3.13
CA ASP A 231 6.25 16.46 4.32
C ASP A 231 6.63 14.98 4.07
N LYS A 232 6.05 14.37 3.04
CA LYS A 232 6.39 13.02 2.54
C LYS A 232 7.89 12.78 2.34
N TYR A 233 8.68 13.81 2.03
CA TYR A 233 10.11 13.64 1.76
C TYR A 233 11.00 13.86 2.98
N ILE A 234 10.41 14.18 4.15
CA ILE A 234 11.14 14.37 5.40
C ILE A 234 11.70 13.04 5.91
N SER A 235 10.90 11.98 5.82
CA SER A 235 11.23 10.63 6.27
C SER A 235 10.76 9.59 5.26
N ASP A 236 11.29 8.37 5.37
CA ASP A 236 10.76 7.22 4.67
C ASP A 236 9.34 6.84 5.16
N ALA A 237 8.69 5.92 4.45
CA ALA A 237 7.36 5.44 4.81
C ALA A 237 7.31 4.73 6.19
N TRP A 238 8.46 4.42 6.80
CA TRP A 238 8.56 3.87 8.15
C TRP A 238 8.73 4.96 9.23
N GLY A 239 8.70 6.24 8.86
CA GLY A 239 8.91 7.37 9.77
C GLY A 239 10.37 7.54 10.20
N LYS A 240 11.34 7.01 9.44
CA LYS A 240 12.78 7.24 9.67
C LYS A 240 13.31 8.27 8.69
N GLU A 241 14.06 9.25 9.21
CA GLU A 241 14.71 10.25 8.36
C GLU A 241 15.65 9.59 7.36
N TYR A 242 15.63 10.10 6.12
CA TYR A 242 16.58 9.70 5.08
C TYR A 242 18.01 10.06 5.46
N ILE A 243 18.96 9.22 5.02
CA ILE A 243 20.38 9.46 5.21
C ILE A 243 20.95 10.04 3.91
N TYR A 244 21.56 11.21 4.02
CA TYR A 244 22.29 11.87 2.94
C TYR A 244 23.77 12.02 3.34
N GLU A 245 24.67 11.43 2.55
CA GLU A 245 26.10 11.38 2.90
C GLU A 245 26.89 12.64 2.50
N GLY A 246 26.22 13.68 2.00
CA GLY A 246 26.83 14.98 1.72
C GLY A 246 27.64 15.07 0.43
N SER A 247 27.67 14.00 -0.37
CA SER A 247 28.10 14.03 -1.77
C SER A 247 26.90 13.70 -2.66
N PRO A 248 26.60 14.49 -3.70
CA PRO A 248 25.43 14.29 -4.55
C PRO A 248 25.49 13.09 -5.50
N ALA A 249 26.68 12.51 -5.68
CA ALA A 249 26.85 11.23 -6.37
C ALA A 249 26.42 10.04 -5.49
N ASP A 250 26.27 10.27 -4.18
CA ASP A 250 25.89 9.24 -3.22
C ASP A 250 24.38 9.20 -3.04
N TYR A 251 23.86 7.98 -3.01
CA TYR A 251 22.43 7.69 -2.94
C TYR A 251 21.87 8.15 -1.59
N VAL A 252 20.74 8.86 -1.61
CA VAL A 252 19.92 8.96 -0.40
C VAL A 252 19.39 7.58 -0.06
N THR A 253 19.63 7.15 1.18
CA THR A 253 19.25 5.81 1.65
C THR A 253 18.22 5.89 2.77
N SER A 254 17.40 4.84 2.88
CA SER A 254 16.55 4.58 4.04
C SER A 254 17.18 3.45 4.85
N LYS A 255 17.11 3.52 6.19
CA LYS A 255 17.63 2.47 7.08
C LYS A 255 16.94 1.12 6.91
N ASN A 256 15.76 1.10 6.31
CA ASN A 256 14.94 -0.09 6.10
C ASN A 256 15.16 -0.72 4.72
N PHE A 257 16.19 -0.25 3.99
CA PHE A 257 16.59 -0.68 2.65
C PHE A 257 18.08 -0.98 2.53
#